data_AF-A0A6J5X624-F1
#
_entry.id   AF-A0A6J5X624-F1
#
_cell.length_a   1.000
_cell.length_b   1.000
_cell.length_c   1.000
_cell.angle_alpha   90.00
_cell.angle_beta   90.00
_cell.angle_gamma   90.00
#
_symmetry.space_group_name_H-M   'P 1'
#
loop_
_entity.id
_entity.type
_entity.pdbx_description
1 polymer ?
#
loop_
_entity_poly.entity_id
_entity_poly.type
_entity_poly.pdbx_seq_one_letter_code
_entity_poly.pdbx_strand_id
1 'polypeptide(L)'
;MVFGDCTCEYEDTKHNKETALKYKLGSIASILVAGVVGVSLPLLGKKIPILRPKNDIFFMIKAFAAGVILATGFIHILPDAFDNLTSRCLKENPWGNFPFIGFVAMLSAIGTLMVDSLATGGYQRSNIKSKQVK
;
A
#
# COMPACT_ATOMS: atom_id res chain seq x y z
N MET A 1 -9.31 22.36 -5.69
CA MET A 1 -9.88 22.38 -4.34
C MET A 1 -11.22 21.67 -4.41
N VAL A 2 -11.25 20.40 -4.06
CA VAL A 2 -12.51 19.67 -3.87
C VAL A 2 -12.86 19.90 -2.41
N PHE A 3 -13.81 20.80 -2.13
CA PHE A 3 -14.42 20.83 -0.81
C PHE A 3 -15.10 19.47 -0.63
N GLY A 4 -14.60 18.68 0.32
CA GLY A 4 -15.34 17.54 0.83
C GLY A 4 -16.58 18.08 1.53
N ASP A 5 -17.66 18.23 0.79
CA ASP A 5 -18.99 18.40 1.36
C ASP A 5 -19.26 17.16 2.23
N CYS A 6 -19.24 17.35 3.55
CA CYS A 6 -19.86 16.42 4.49
C CYS A 6 -21.39 16.50 4.30
N THR A 7 -21.86 16.00 3.16
CA THR A 7 -23.26 15.68 2.98
C THR A 7 -23.45 14.28 3.53
N CYS A 8 -23.89 14.19 4.79
CA CYS A 8 -24.59 13.01 5.26
C CYS A 8 -25.94 12.95 4.52
N GLU A 9 -25.90 12.54 3.25
CA GLU A 9 -27.09 12.23 2.49
C GLU A 9 -27.63 10.90 3.04
N TYR A 10 -28.63 10.99 3.90
CA TYR A 10 -29.50 9.85 4.20
C TYR A 10 -30.42 9.67 3.00
N GLU A 11 -29.85 9.12 1.91
CA GLU A 11 -30.61 8.70 0.74
C GLU A 11 -31.65 7.67 1.18
N ASP A 12 -32.92 7.93 0.84
CA ASP A 12 -34.09 7.14 1.16
C ASP A 12 -33.95 5.72 0.60
N THR A 13 -33.40 4.80 1.40
CA THR A 13 -32.95 3.49 0.95
C THR A 13 -33.96 2.41 1.34
N LYS A 14 -35.15 2.39 0.73
CA LYS A 14 -36.05 1.22 0.84
C LYS A 14 -36.26 0.45 -0.45
N HIS A 15 -36.23 1.09 -1.62
CA HIS A 15 -36.44 0.40 -2.91
C HIS A 15 -35.13 -0.03 -3.62
N ASN A 16 -34.00 0.61 -3.31
CA ASN A 16 -32.70 0.37 -3.96
C ASN A 16 -31.77 -0.62 -3.23
N LYS A 17 -32.21 -1.26 -2.15
CA LYS A 17 -31.38 -2.17 -1.35
C LYS A 17 -30.94 -3.39 -2.15
N GLU A 18 -31.84 -3.99 -2.92
CA GLU A 18 -31.55 -5.21 -3.66
C GLU A 18 -30.58 -4.95 -4.83
N THR A 19 -30.78 -3.85 -5.55
CA THR A 19 -29.90 -3.42 -6.65
C THR A 19 -28.53 -2.95 -6.13
N ALA A 20 -28.49 -2.18 -5.05
CA ALA A 20 -27.24 -1.76 -4.41
C ALA A 20 -26.43 -2.93 -3.84
N LEU A 21 -27.10 -3.95 -3.29
CA LEU A 21 -26.44 -5.18 -2.84
C LEU A 21 -25.84 -5.97 -4.01
N LYS A 22 -26.50 -6.03 -5.17
CA LYS A 22 -25.95 -6.67 -6.38
C LYS A 22 -24.68 -5.96 -6.86
N TYR A 23 -24.68 -4.62 -6.90
CA TYR A 23 -23.48 -3.86 -7.27
C TYR A 23 -22.36 -4.00 -6.23
N LYS A 24 -22.70 -4.03 -4.94
CA LYS A 24 -21.72 -4.26 -3.86
C LYS A 24 -21.11 -5.66 -3.91
N LEU A 25 -21.89 -6.68 -4.22
CA LEU A 25 -21.38 -8.04 -4.39
C LEU A 25 -20.52 -8.16 -5.65
N GLY A 26 -20.92 -7.48 -6.73
CA GLY A 26 -20.14 -7.40 -7.97
C GLY A 26 -18.77 -6.74 -7.78
N SER A 27 -18.69 -5.64 -7.03
CA SER A 27 -17.41 -4.98 -6.74
C SER A 27 -16.50 -5.85 -5.88
N ILE A 28 -17.04 -6.50 -4.85
CA ILE A 28 -16.28 -7.45 -4.01
C ILE A 28 -15.76 -8.62 -4.84
N ALA A 29 -16.60 -9.22 -5.69
CA ALA A 29 -16.20 -10.31 -6.58
C ALA A 29 -15.12 -9.86 -7.57
N SER A 30 -15.25 -8.66 -8.15
CA SER A 30 -14.26 -8.11 -9.07
C SER A 30 -12.91 -7.85 -8.37
N ILE A 31 -12.91 -7.29 -7.17
CA ILE A 31 -11.70 -7.07 -6.38
C ILE A 31 -11.05 -8.39 -6.00
N LEU A 32 -11.85 -9.39 -5.64
CA LEU A 32 -11.37 -10.75 -5.34
C LEU A 32 -10.69 -11.37 -6.56
N VAL A 33 -11.35 -11.34 -7.72
CA VAL A 33 -10.79 -11.89 -8.97
C VAL A 33 -9.54 -11.13 -9.39
N ALA A 34 -9.57 -9.80 -9.38
CA ALA A 34 -8.40 -8.97 -9.69
C ALA A 34 -7.25 -9.23 -8.70
N GLY A 35 -7.54 -9.42 -7.41
CA GLY A 35 -6.57 -9.78 -6.39
C GLY A 35 -5.98 -11.17 -6.60
N VAL A 36 -6.82 -12.17 -6.91
CA VAL A 36 -6.37 -13.53 -7.26
C VAL A 36 -5.47 -13.47 -8.48
N VAL A 37 -5.85 -12.77 -9.54
CA VAL A 37 -5.03 -12.61 -10.76
C VAL A 37 -3.73 -11.87 -10.45
N GLY A 38 -3.79 -10.75 -9.73
CA GLY A 38 -2.62 -9.95 -9.37
C GLY A 38 -1.60 -10.69 -8.51
N VAL A 39 -2.06 -11.51 -7.56
CA VAL A 39 -1.19 -12.32 -6.70
C VAL A 39 -0.73 -13.60 -7.40
N SER A 40 -1.52 -14.14 -8.33
CA SER A 40 -1.16 -15.36 -9.07
C SER A 40 -0.12 -15.12 -10.16
N LEU A 41 0.01 -13.93 -10.75
CA LEU A 41 1.10 -13.60 -11.69
C LEU A 41 2.52 -13.83 -11.11
N PRO A 42 2.91 -13.24 -9.97
CA PRO A 42 4.22 -13.46 -9.37
C PRO A 42 4.39 -14.89 -8.81
N LEU A 43 3.30 -15.57 -8.44
CA LEU A 43 3.33 -16.96 -7.93
C LEU A 43 3.46 -18.01 -9.04
N LEU A 44 2.70 -17.92 -10.13
CA LEU A 44 2.80 -18.82 -11.29
C LEU A 44 4.18 -18.74 -11.91
N GLY A 45 4.71 -17.54 -11.98
CA GLY A 45 6.03 -17.29 -12.47
C GLY A 45 7.17 -17.88 -11.64
N LYS A 46 6.95 -18.12 -10.34
CA LYS A 46 7.85 -18.89 -9.47
C LYS A 46 7.68 -20.41 -9.64
N LYS A 47 6.54 -20.89 -10.16
CA LYS A 47 6.22 -22.32 -10.33
C LYS A 47 6.65 -22.93 -11.67
N ILE A 48 7.04 -22.14 -12.67
CA ILE A 48 7.49 -22.66 -13.97
C ILE A 48 9.03 -22.79 -13.95
N PRO A 49 9.59 -24.00 -13.71
CA PRO A 49 11.04 -24.24 -13.64
C PRO A 49 11.77 -24.13 -14.99
N ILE A 50 11.04 -23.90 -16.09
CA ILE A 50 11.64 -23.62 -17.41
C ILE A 50 12.32 -22.23 -17.46
N LEU A 51 11.95 -21.32 -16.55
CA LEU A 51 12.65 -20.06 -16.29
C LEU A 51 13.72 -20.25 -15.22
N ARG A 52 14.73 -21.05 -15.54
CA ARG A 52 16.01 -21.05 -14.81
C ARG A 52 16.49 -19.59 -14.58
N PRO A 53 17.16 -19.31 -13.46
CA PRO A 53 17.34 -17.98 -12.86
C PRO A 53 17.88 -16.93 -13.85
N LYS A 54 16.97 -16.14 -14.42
CA LYS A 54 17.21 -14.85 -15.06
C LYS A 54 16.10 -13.91 -14.55
N ASN A 55 16.40 -13.34 -13.39
CA ASN A 55 15.49 -12.88 -12.35
C ASN A 55 14.89 -11.49 -12.63
N ASP A 56 15.09 -10.94 -13.82
CA ASP A 56 14.74 -9.55 -14.15
C ASP A 56 13.23 -9.31 -14.22
N ILE A 57 12.43 -10.19 -14.83
CA ILE A 57 11.01 -9.91 -15.05
C ILE A 57 10.22 -9.92 -13.73
N PHE A 58 10.48 -10.86 -12.83
CA PHE A 58 9.87 -10.89 -11.50
C PHE A 58 10.29 -9.70 -10.65
N PHE A 59 11.55 -9.32 -10.74
CA PHE A 59 12.05 -8.12 -10.08
C PHE A 59 11.38 -6.86 -10.63
N MET A 60 11.20 -6.77 -11.96
CA MET A 60 10.55 -5.64 -12.61
C MET A 60 9.08 -5.52 -12.23
N ILE A 61 8.34 -6.64 -12.16
CA ILE A 61 6.94 -6.65 -11.71
C ILE A 61 6.84 -6.23 -10.24
N LYS A 62 7.73 -6.73 -9.38
CA LYS A 62 7.78 -6.34 -7.96
C LYS A 62 8.11 -4.86 -7.78
N ALA A 63 9.08 -4.35 -8.54
CA ALA A 63 9.49 -2.95 -8.52
C ALA A 63 8.38 -2.03 -9.06
N PHE A 64 7.70 -2.44 -10.14
CA PHE A 64 6.57 -1.71 -10.71
C PHE A 64 5.40 -1.64 -9.73
N ALA A 65 5.01 -2.77 -9.13
CA ALA A 65 3.94 -2.80 -8.13
C ALA A 65 4.26 -1.90 -6.92
N ALA A 66 5.47 -1.98 -6.38
CA ALA A 66 5.92 -1.10 -5.31
C ALA A 66 5.86 0.39 -5.73
N GLY A 67 6.26 0.70 -6.97
CA GLY A 67 6.19 2.05 -7.53
C GLY A 67 4.76 2.59 -7.65
N VAL A 68 3.80 1.77 -8.09
CA VAL A 68 2.37 2.17 -8.18
C VAL A 68 1.79 2.45 -6.80
N ILE A 69 2.09 1.61 -5.80
CA ILE A 69 1.64 1.81 -4.42
C ILE A 69 2.27 3.09 -3.82
N LEU A 70 3.55 3.32 -4.09
CA LEU A 70 4.24 4.53 -3.63
C LEU A 70 3.66 5.79 -4.30
N ALA A 71 3.45 5.77 -5.62
CA ALA A 71 2.89 6.89 -6.36
C ALA A 71 1.47 7.25 -5.91
N THR A 72 0.61 6.25 -5.70
CA THR A 72 -0.75 6.46 -5.18
C THR A 72 -0.72 7.03 -3.76
N GLY A 73 0.14 6.51 -2.88
CA GLY A 73 0.37 7.05 -1.54
C GLY A 73 0.80 8.52 -1.54
N PHE A 74 1.79 8.89 -2.34
CA PHE A 74 2.34 10.24 -2.36
C PHE A 74 1.45 11.27 -3.07
N ILE A 75 0.82 10.91 -4.19
CA ILE A 75 0.05 11.87 -4.99
C ILE A 75 -1.37 12.02 -4.45
N HIS A 76 -1.95 10.95 -3.90
CA HIS A 76 -3.37 10.95 -3.52
C HIS A 76 -3.57 11.06 -2.01
N ILE A 77 -2.89 10.21 -1.24
CA ILE A 77 -3.11 10.13 0.22
C ILE A 77 -2.33 11.22 0.97
N LEU A 78 -1.10 11.53 0.56
CA LEU A 78 -0.26 12.49 1.27
C LEU A 78 -0.81 13.92 1.28
N PRO A 79 -1.22 14.54 0.14
CA PRO A 79 -1.75 15.91 0.15
C PRO A 79 -3.10 15.99 0.86
N ASP A 80 -3.96 14.98 0.69
CA ASP A 80 -5.24 14.90 1.39
C ASP A 80 -5.03 14.81 2.91
N ALA A 81 -4.05 14.03 3.37
CA ALA A 81 -3.69 14.01 4.79
C ALA A 81 -3.19 15.38 5.27
N PHE A 82 -2.35 16.07 4.50
CA PHE A 82 -1.86 17.42 4.86
C PHE A 82 -2.98 18.44 4.98
N ASP A 83 -3.93 18.43 4.03
CA ASP A 83 -5.08 19.32 4.03
C ASP A 83 -6.07 19.01 5.17
N ASN A 84 -6.34 17.72 5.45
CA ASN A 84 -7.22 17.33 6.56
C ASN A 84 -6.63 17.68 7.93
N LEU A 85 -5.33 17.49 8.13
CA LEU A 85 -4.65 17.81 9.40
C LEU A 85 -4.43 19.32 9.61
N THR A 86 -4.40 20.11 8.53
CA THR A 86 -4.25 21.57 8.54
C THR A 86 -5.61 22.30 8.48
N SER A 87 -6.71 21.55 8.47
CA SER A 87 -8.06 22.13 8.39
C SER A 87 -8.41 22.90 9.66
N ARG A 88 -9.15 24.02 9.50
CA ARG A 88 -9.61 24.90 10.59
C ARG A 88 -10.54 24.22 11.61
N CYS A 89 -10.96 22.98 11.36
CA CYS A 89 -11.78 22.18 12.28
C CYS A 89 -10.95 21.40 13.31
N LEU A 90 -9.64 21.25 13.09
CA LEU A 90 -8.72 20.70 14.07
C LEU A 90 -8.12 21.85 14.89
N LYS A 91 -8.11 21.70 16.23
CA LYS A 91 -7.60 22.72 17.14
C LYS A 91 -6.17 23.08 16.74
N GLU A 92 -5.93 24.39 16.50
CA GLU A 92 -4.67 24.98 16.02
C GLU A 92 -3.41 24.45 16.74
N ASN A 93 -3.57 24.03 18.00
CA ASN A 93 -2.55 23.40 18.81
C ASN A 93 -2.92 21.93 19.10
N PRO A 94 -2.06 20.93 18.81
CA PRO A 94 -0.73 21.00 18.18
C PRO A 94 -0.70 20.90 16.64
N TRP A 95 -1.82 20.54 16.00
CA TRP A 95 -1.87 20.01 14.62
C TRP A 95 -1.52 21.02 13.51
N GLY A 96 -1.73 22.32 13.74
CA GLY A 96 -1.43 23.37 12.74
C GLY A 96 0.01 23.87 12.74
N ASN A 97 0.79 23.57 13.78
CA ASN A 97 2.14 24.13 13.96
C ASN A 97 3.27 23.21 13.46
N PHE A 98 3.00 21.92 13.23
CA PHE A 98 4.02 20.96 12.87
C PHE A 98 3.51 19.97 11.79
N PRO A 99 4.28 19.71 10.72
CA PRO A 99 3.88 18.77 9.68
C PRO A 99 3.96 17.33 10.19
N PHE A 100 2.95 16.91 10.96
CA PHE A 100 2.87 15.59 11.59
C PHE A 100 3.00 14.43 10.59
N ILE A 101 2.42 14.59 9.40
CA ILE A 101 2.54 13.60 8.32
C ILE A 101 3.99 13.43 7.88
N GLY A 102 4.72 14.53 7.72
CA GLY A 102 6.14 14.50 7.37
C GLY A 102 7.00 13.83 8.45
N PHE A 103 6.70 14.09 9.71
CA PHE A 103 7.37 13.44 10.84
C PHE A 103 7.10 11.94 10.90
N VAL A 104 5.84 11.53 10.76
CA VAL A 104 5.46 10.11 10.72
C VAL A 104 6.07 9.41 9.51
N ALA A 105 6.13 10.08 8.35
CA ALA A 105 6.79 9.55 7.16
C ALA A 105 8.30 9.32 7.40
N MET A 106 9.01 10.28 8.01
CA MET A 106 10.43 10.09 8.37
C MET A 106 10.62 8.96 9.38
N LEU A 107 9.79 8.89 10.43
CA LEU A 107 9.86 7.80 11.40
C LEU A 107 9.62 6.43 10.75
N SER A 108 8.64 6.33 9.84
CA SER A 108 8.36 5.12 9.07
C SER A 108 9.54 4.72 8.17
N ALA A 109 10.18 5.69 7.51
CA ALA A 109 11.36 5.45 6.68
C ALA A 109 12.54 4.93 7.51
N ILE A 110 12.83 5.56 8.65
CA ILE A 110 13.89 5.11 9.57
C ILE A 110 13.59 3.69 10.08
N GLY A 111 12.34 3.43 10.51
CA GLY A 111 11.92 2.10 10.97
C GLY A 111 12.08 1.03 9.90
N THR A 112 11.66 1.33 8.66
CA THR A 112 11.80 0.42 7.51
C THR A 112 13.27 0.12 7.23
N LEU A 113 14.12 1.16 7.19
CA LEU A 113 15.57 1.00 6.97
C LEU A 113 16.26 0.22 8.10
N MET A 114 15.82 0.41 9.34
CA MET A 114 16.33 -0.35 10.49
C MET A 114 15.98 -1.84 10.36
N VAL A 115 14.73 -2.16 10.02
CA VAL A 115 14.30 -3.55 9.79
C VAL A 115 15.04 -4.16 8.59
N ASP A 116 15.18 -3.42 7.48
CA ASP A 116 15.91 -3.88 6.30
C ASP A 116 17.38 -4.16 6.60
N SER A 117 18.03 -3.28 7.37
CA SER A 117 19.43 -3.44 7.80
C SER A 117 19.62 -4.66 8.70
N LEU A 118 18.73 -4.88 9.66
CA LEU A 118 18.78 -6.05 10.54
C LEU A 118 18.50 -7.35 9.78
N ALA A 119 17.52 -7.35 8.88
CA ALA A 119 17.18 -8.50 8.05
C ALA A 119 18.33 -8.87 7.10
N THR A 120 18.88 -7.88 6.40
CA THR A 120 20.02 -8.06 5.48
C THR A 120 21.29 -8.48 6.24
N GLY A 121 21.58 -7.86 7.38
CA GLY A 121 22.73 -8.22 8.22
C GLY A 121 22.63 -9.64 8.79
N GLY A 122 21.44 -10.04 9.25
CA GLY A 122 21.15 -11.40 9.71
C GLY A 122 21.24 -12.44 8.59
N TYR A 123 20.70 -12.11 7.40
CA TYR A 123 20.78 -12.97 6.22
C TYR A 123 22.21 -13.14 5.73
N GLN A 124 23.02 -12.08 5.74
CA GLN A 124 24.42 -12.13 5.35
C GLN A 124 25.24 -12.98 6.31
N ARG A 125 25.06 -12.82 7.63
CA ARG A 125 25.77 -13.65 8.64
C ARG A 125 25.39 -15.12 8.56
N SER A 126 24.11 -15.44 8.37
CA SER A 126 23.65 -16.83 8.23
C SER A 126 24.17 -17.47 6.93
N ASN A 127 24.18 -16.73 5.82
CA ASN A 127 24.80 -17.19 4.57
C ASN A 127 26.31 -17.44 4.71
N ILE A 128 27.04 -16.51 5.36
CA ILE A 128 28.48 -16.67 5.59
C ILE A 128 28.76 -17.90 6.48
N LYS A 129 27.98 -18.09 7.56
CA LYS A 129 28.12 -19.26 8.43
C LYS A 129 27.83 -20.57 7.71
N SER A 130 26.85 -20.61 6.80
CA SER A 130 26.54 -21.79 5.99
C SER A 130 27.66 -22.17 5.01
N LYS A 131 28.42 -21.18 4.50
CA LYS A 131 29.58 -21.41 3.63
C LYS A 131 30.83 -21.89 4.37
N GLN A 132 30.93 -21.66 5.68
CA GLN A 132 32.05 -22.09 6.53
C GLN A 132 31.91 -23.53 7.06
N VAL A 133 30.73 -24.15 6.94
CA VAL A 133 30.43 -25.51 7.46
C VAL A 133 30.48 -26.59 6.36
N LYS A 134 30.74 -26.20 5.11
CA LYS A 134 30.90 -27.09 3.96
C LYS A 134 32.33 -27.11 3.48
#